data_AF-A0AAQ3WA89-F1
#
_entry.id   AF-A0AAQ3WA89-F1
#
_cell.length_a   1.000
_cell.length_b   1.000
_cell.length_c   1.000
_cell.angle_alpha   90.00
_cell.angle_beta   90.00
_cell.angle_gamma   90.00
#
_symmetry.space_group_name_H-M   'P 1'
#
loop_
_entity.id
_entity.type
_entity.pdbx_description
1 polymer ?
#
loop_
_entity_poly.entity_id
_entity_poly.type
_entity_poly.pdbx_seq_one_letter_code
_entity_poly.pdbx_strand_id
1 'polypeptide(L)'
;MMGVMEQMLDLIYVHIDMTSNAVLSKGITHTDFTRSIVHHPKNLLLLNPSAEEGEYDMHSGLKIIRGQENVDQYFATAHRRKMNEEIKWIDFSDVTMLKELTPLEISELLYFGHMKTSLHSPFFYKLQNDFVFFEFVDHMTRVYYRYIDEFYRILADKITRVILEKVNDRKTFFKRGIPVEKLDGELLKEMKPILQEGVVFCFDQMDIKGKEYHIPIHVVEDSLWKTKNFAYRNEPVIAILIYNTAKRTWRLMQEDEFGFAELPRQA
;
A
#
# COMPACT_ATOMS: atom_id res chain seq x y z
N MET A 1 -13.08 17.14 -0.88
CA MET A 1 -12.65 16.31 0.27
C MET A 1 -13.48 15.02 0.38
N MET A 2 -14.83 15.12 0.42
CA MET A 2 -15.72 13.93 0.40
C MET A 2 -15.47 12.98 -0.78
N GLY A 3 -15.42 13.48 -2.02
CA GLY A 3 -15.23 12.61 -3.21
C GLY A 3 -13.87 11.92 -3.34
N VAL A 4 -12.81 12.39 -2.66
CA VAL A 4 -11.49 11.72 -2.65
C VAL A 4 -11.46 10.60 -1.62
N MET A 5 -12.04 10.84 -0.43
CA MET A 5 -12.21 9.78 0.59
C MET A 5 -13.12 8.65 0.11
N GLU A 6 -14.18 8.97 -0.66
CA GLU A 6 -15.12 7.99 -1.20
C GLU A 6 -14.42 7.08 -2.23
N GLN A 7 -13.61 7.65 -3.14
CA GLN A 7 -12.78 6.88 -4.09
C GLN A 7 -11.74 5.99 -3.42
N MET A 8 -11.26 6.33 -2.21
CA MET A 8 -10.24 5.56 -1.47
C MET A 8 -10.78 4.27 -0.82
N LEU A 9 -12.09 4.09 -0.77
CA LEU A 9 -12.76 2.90 -0.23
C LEU A 9 -13.31 1.97 -1.30
N ASP A 10 -13.32 2.40 -2.55
CA ASP A 10 -13.98 1.67 -3.64
C ASP A 10 -13.06 0.71 -4.37
N LEU A 11 -11.75 0.95 -4.33
CA LEU A 11 -10.77 0.04 -4.90
C LEU A 11 -9.44 0.03 -4.15
N ILE A 12 -8.75 -1.10 -4.20
CA ILE A 12 -7.33 -1.21 -3.87
C ILE A 12 -6.62 -1.87 -5.05
N TYR A 13 -5.68 -1.17 -5.67
CA TYR A 13 -4.79 -1.74 -6.68
C TYR A 13 -3.49 -2.19 -6.03
N VAL A 14 -2.97 -3.34 -6.46
CA VAL A 14 -1.68 -3.89 -6.00
C VAL A 14 -0.95 -4.53 -7.18
N HIS A 15 0.34 -4.23 -7.30
CA HIS A 15 1.29 -4.95 -8.15
C HIS A 15 2.60 -5.17 -7.39
N ILE A 16 3.02 -6.42 -7.25
CA ILE A 16 4.26 -6.82 -6.56
C ILE A 16 5.36 -7.13 -7.57
N ASP A 17 6.43 -6.33 -7.56
CA ASP A 17 7.68 -6.67 -8.23
C ASP A 17 8.57 -7.47 -7.27
N MET A 18 8.67 -8.77 -7.55
CA MET A 18 9.49 -9.71 -6.77
C MET A 18 10.99 -9.54 -6.99
N THR A 19 11.42 -8.91 -8.08
CA THR A 19 12.84 -8.71 -8.38
C THR A 19 13.43 -7.66 -7.43
N SER A 20 12.66 -6.61 -7.18
CA SER A 20 13.07 -5.50 -6.33
C SER A 20 12.43 -5.49 -4.94
N ASN A 21 11.52 -6.45 -4.64
CA ASN A 21 10.64 -6.44 -3.47
C ASN A 21 9.90 -5.10 -3.31
N ALA A 22 9.44 -4.55 -4.43
CA ALA A 22 8.66 -3.32 -4.47
C ALA A 22 7.18 -3.62 -4.67
N VAL A 23 6.33 -2.88 -3.98
CA VAL A 23 4.88 -2.92 -4.21
C VAL A 23 4.43 -1.57 -4.71
N LEU A 24 3.82 -1.56 -5.89
CA LEU A 24 3.07 -0.43 -6.41
C LEU A 24 1.61 -0.61 -6.01
N SER A 25 0.99 0.40 -5.41
CA SER A 25 -0.39 0.29 -4.96
C SER A 25 -1.18 1.59 -5.07
N LYS A 26 -2.52 1.46 -5.13
CA LYS A 26 -3.49 2.55 -5.03
C LYS A 26 -4.50 2.22 -3.96
N GLY A 27 -4.93 3.22 -3.18
CA GLY A 27 -5.87 3.02 -2.08
C GLY A 27 -5.21 2.59 -0.76
N ILE A 28 -3.90 2.35 -0.74
CA ILE A 28 -3.07 2.21 0.46
C ILE A 28 -2.27 3.50 0.63
N THR A 29 -2.60 4.24 1.69
CA THR A 29 -1.97 5.54 2.00
C THR A 29 -0.75 5.40 2.91
N HIS A 30 0.03 6.47 3.07
CA HIS A 30 1.05 6.52 4.11
C HIS A 30 0.47 6.29 5.52
N THR A 31 -0.78 6.68 5.78
CA THR A 31 -1.49 6.41 7.04
C THR A 31 -1.71 4.93 7.25
N ASP A 32 -2.14 4.23 6.19
CA ASP A 32 -2.37 2.79 6.23
C ASP A 32 -1.05 2.06 6.46
N PHE A 33 0.03 2.51 5.81
CA PHE A 33 1.39 2.03 6.00
C PHE A 33 1.84 2.22 7.46
N THR A 34 1.93 3.47 7.93
CA THR A 34 2.47 3.81 9.26
C THR A 34 1.71 3.17 10.41
N ARG A 35 0.40 2.98 10.27
CA ARG A 35 -0.44 2.32 11.27
C ARG A 35 -0.21 0.81 11.37
N SER A 36 0.24 0.17 10.29
CA SER A 36 0.18 -1.28 10.14
C SER A 36 1.55 -1.96 10.04
N ILE A 37 2.66 -1.20 10.02
CA ILE A 37 4.04 -1.74 10.02
C ILE A 37 4.45 -2.38 11.37
N VAL A 38 5.43 -3.30 11.39
CA VAL A 38 6.04 -3.82 12.65
C VAL A 38 7.30 -3.02 12.90
N HIS A 39 8.15 -2.94 11.88
CA HIS A 39 9.45 -2.29 11.97
C HIS A 39 9.25 -0.79 11.80
N HIS A 40 8.99 -0.09 12.91
CA HIS A 40 8.85 1.36 12.87
C HIS A 40 10.20 2.04 12.59
N PRO A 41 10.30 2.92 11.56
CA PRO A 41 11.52 3.66 11.28
C PRO A 41 11.91 4.57 12.44
N LYS A 42 13.18 4.50 12.84
CA LYS A 42 13.74 5.40 13.88
C LYS A 42 14.27 6.69 13.30
N ASN A 43 14.76 6.66 12.08
CA ASN A 43 15.26 7.83 11.37
C ASN A 43 14.88 7.73 9.90
N LEU A 44 14.68 8.88 9.26
CA LEU A 44 14.37 8.99 7.85
C LEU A 44 15.38 9.90 7.16
N LEU A 45 15.88 9.47 6.00
CA LEU A 45 16.59 10.32 5.05
C LEU A 45 15.59 10.72 3.95
N LEU A 46 15.36 12.02 3.82
CA LEU A 46 14.39 12.57 2.88
C LEU A 46 15.04 12.63 1.49
N LEU A 47 14.45 11.91 0.54
CA LEU A 47 14.95 11.79 -0.83
C LEU A 47 14.47 12.95 -1.73
N ASN A 48 13.74 13.91 -1.17
CA ASN A 48 13.42 15.18 -1.83
C ASN A 48 14.48 16.22 -1.45
N PRO A 49 15.34 16.67 -2.39
CA PRO A 49 16.37 17.68 -2.10
C PRO A 49 15.79 19.02 -1.62
N SER A 50 14.54 19.30 -1.98
CA SER A 50 13.81 20.52 -1.59
C SER A 50 12.89 20.31 -0.39
N ALA A 51 13.05 19.22 0.37
CA ALA A 51 12.26 19.02 1.59
C ALA A 51 12.41 20.22 2.52
N GLU A 52 11.32 20.66 3.16
CA GLU A 52 11.37 21.76 4.13
C GLU A 52 11.61 21.21 5.55
N GLU A 53 11.19 19.98 5.79
CA GLU A 53 11.24 19.29 7.07
C GLU A 53 12.61 18.66 7.37
N GLY A 54 12.91 18.49 8.65
CA GLY A 54 14.12 17.81 9.09
C GLY A 54 15.37 18.70 9.09
N GLU A 55 16.46 18.10 9.53
CA GLU A 55 17.76 18.73 9.71
C GLU A 55 18.66 18.43 8.51
N TYR A 56 19.44 19.41 8.05
CA TYR A 56 20.35 19.20 6.93
C TYR A 56 21.58 18.40 7.35
N ASP A 57 21.86 17.29 6.66
CA ASP A 57 23.07 16.52 6.80
C ASP A 57 24.12 16.96 5.77
N MET A 58 25.26 17.46 6.26
CA MET A 58 26.30 18.04 5.39
C MET A 58 27.03 17.01 4.52
N HIS A 59 27.04 15.73 4.94
CA HIS A 59 27.78 14.69 4.23
C HIS A 59 27.01 14.18 3.02
N SER A 60 25.74 13.81 3.22
CA SER A 60 24.86 13.37 2.15
C SER A 60 24.28 14.52 1.33
N GLY A 61 24.22 15.73 1.89
CA GLY A 61 23.57 16.88 1.29
C GLY A 61 22.04 16.80 1.28
N LEU A 62 21.47 15.89 2.06
CA LEU A 62 20.03 15.64 2.17
C LEU A 62 19.51 15.98 3.56
N LYS A 63 18.19 16.10 3.72
CA LYS A 63 17.57 16.31 5.03
C LYS A 63 17.27 15.00 5.73
N ILE A 64 17.40 15.00 7.05
CA ILE A 64 17.13 13.85 7.90
C ILE A 64 16.14 14.19 9.02
N ILE A 65 15.37 13.18 9.42
CA ILE A 65 14.51 13.21 10.59
C ILE A 65 15.05 12.17 11.56
N ARG A 66 15.45 12.62 12.74
CA ARG A 66 16.16 11.78 13.72
C ARG A 66 15.28 11.42 14.91
N GLY A 67 15.31 10.15 15.30
CA GLY A 67 14.58 9.64 16.45
C GLY A 67 13.11 9.36 16.18
N GLN A 68 12.60 8.30 16.81
CA GLN A 68 11.25 7.78 16.61
C GLN A 68 10.17 8.86 16.79
N GLU A 69 10.28 9.69 17.82
CA GLU A 69 9.29 10.75 18.11
C GLU A 69 9.14 11.75 16.95
N ASN A 70 10.26 12.20 16.37
CA ASN A 70 10.22 13.12 15.24
C ASN A 70 9.70 12.45 13.97
N VAL A 71 10.00 11.15 13.79
CA VAL A 71 9.46 10.36 12.68
C VAL A 71 7.95 10.20 12.81
N ASP A 72 7.45 9.90 14.01
CA ASP A 72 6.01 9.77 14.28
C ASP A 72 5.29 11.10 14.05
N GLN A 73 5.90 12.21 14.47
CA GLN A 73 5.39 13.56 14.22
C GLN A 73 5.36 13.91 12.72
N TYR A 74 6.39 13.52 11.97
CA TYR A 74 6.43 13.68 10.52
C TYR A 74 5.31 12.89 9.84
N PHE A 75 5.10 11.63 10.23
CA PHE A 75 4.01 10.81 9.71
C PHE A 75 2.62 11.36 10.05
N ALA A 76 2.43 11.88 11.27
CA ALA A 76 1.17 12.48 11.69
C ALA A 76 0.81 13.76 10.91
N THR A 77 1.81 14.48 10.40
CA THR A 77 1.62 15.75 9.67
C THR A 77 1.65 15.60 8.14
N ALA A 78 2.11 14.46 7.62
CA ALA A 78 2.25 14.20 6.19
C ALA A 78 0.95 14.41 5.38
N HIS A 79 -0.22 14.16 5.98
CA HIS A 79 -1.55 14.41 5.37
C HIS A 79 -1.84 15.88 5.07
N ARG A 80 -1.15 16.81 5.75
CA ARG A 80 -1.40 18.25 5.65
C ARG A 80 -0.59 18.92 4.54
N ARG A 81 0.21 18.16 3.79
CA ARG A 81 1.01 18.65 2.67
C ARG A 81 0.15 19.16 1.52
N LYS A 82 0.75 19.99 0.67
CA LYS A 82 0.08 20.49 -0.52
C LYS A 82 -0.19 19.32 -1.47
N MET A 83 -1.30 19.36 -2.19
CA MET A 83 -1.73 18.27 -3.08
C MET A 83 -0.75 17.93 -4.21
N ASN A 84 0.27 18.77 -4.45
CA ASN A 84 1.26 18.58 -5.52
C ASN A 84 2.63 18.10 -5.00
N GLU A 85 2.76 17.78 -3.72
CA GLU A 85 4.02 17.35 -3.12
C GLU A 85 4.11 15.82 -3.06
N GLU A 86 5.23 15.28 -3.55
CA GLU A 86 5.55 13.85 -3.42
C GLU A 86 6.18 13.57 -2.05
N ILE A 87 5.89 12.41 -1.46
CA ILE A 87 6.58 11.92 -0.26
C ILE A 87 7.65 10.94 -0.71
N LYS A 88 8.91 11.17 -0.31
CA LYS A 88 10.02 10.28 -0.65
C LYS A 88 11.00 10.17 0.50
N TRP A 89 11.18 8.99 1.04
CA TRP A 89 12.15 8.76 2.10
C TRP A 89 12.66 7.32 2.10
N ILE A 90 13.83 7.15 2.70
CA ILE A 90 14.43 5.86 3.06
C ILE A 90 14.70 5.89 4.56
N ASP A 91 14.38 4.82 5.28
CA ASP A 91 14.71 4.74 6.70
C ASP A 91 16.19 4.40 6.91
N PHE A 92 16.71 4.65 8.10
CA PHE A 92 18.04 4.18 8.48
C PHE A 92 18.16 3.99 9.98
N SER A 93 19.02 3.05 10.37
CA SER A 93 19.18 2.62 11.76
C SER A 93 20.10 3.53 12.58
N ASP A 94 21.22 3.97 11.99
CA ASP A 94 22.28 4.67 12.69
C ASP A 94 22.76 5.93 11.93
N VAL A 95 22.70 7.08 12.61
CA VAL A 95 23.15 8.39 12.10
C VAL A 95 24.66 8.41 11.85
N THR A 96 25.44 7.63 12.61
CA THR A 96 26.90 7.57 12.41
C THR A 96 27.25 6.93 11.07
N MET A 97 26.52 5.87 10.69
CA MET A 97 26.72 5.18 9.41
C MET A 97 26.34 6.02 8.20
N LEU A 98 25.50 7.04 8.37
CA LEU A 98 25.19 8.01 7.31
C LEU A 98 26.45 8.78 6.87
N LYS A 99 27.34 9.11 7.82
CA LYS A 99 28.62 9.81 7.54
C LYS A 99 29.64 8.93 6.83
N GLU A 100 29.45 7.62 6.87
CA GLU A 100 30.31 6.65 6.22
C GLU A 100 29.87 6.34 4.78
N LEU A 101 28.75 6.91 4.30
CA LEU A 101 28.32 6.74 2.91
C LEU A 101 29.39 7.24 1.95
N THR A 102 29.71 6.42 0.96
CA THR A 102 30.63 6.81 -0.11
C THR A 102 29.96 7.79 -1.08
N PRO A 103 30.74 8.56 -1.87
CA PRO A 103 30.18 9.36 -2.95
C PRO A 103 29.32 8.56 -3.94
N LEU A 104 29.68 7.29 -4.17
CA LEU A 104 28.89 6.38 -5.01
C LEU A 104 27.53 6.09 -4.36
N GLU A 105 27.48 5.66 -3.10
CA GLU A 105 26.22 5.39 -2.39
C GLU A 105 25.34 6.65 -2.30
N ILE A 106 25.93 7.84 -2.09
CA ILE A 106 25.20 9.11 -2.11
C ILE A 106 24.61 9.37 -3.52
N SER A 107 25.38 9.14 -4.58
CA SER A 107 24.89 9.30 -5.95
C SER A 107 23.74 8.33 -6.28
N GLU A 108 23.79 7.11 -5.74
CA GLU A 108 22.71 6.14 -5.88
C GLU A 108 21.44 6.58 -5.14
N LEU A 109 21.57 7.15 -3.93
CA LEU A 109 20.43 7.72 -3.19
C LEU A 109 19.79 8.90 -3.93
N LEU A 110 20.61 9.78 -4.52
CA LEU A 110 20.13 10.90 -5.34
C LEU A 110 19.42 10.41 -6.60
N TYR A 111 20.00 9.43 -7.29
CA TYR A 111 19.34 8.77 -8.42
C TYR A 111 18.02 8.14 -7.99
N PHE A 112 18.00 7.44 -6.85
CA PHE A 112 16.81 6.75 -6.35
C PHE A 112 15.69 7.75 -6.03
N GLY A 113 16.00 8.87 -5.37
CA GLY A 113 15.04 9.94 -5.11
C GLY A 113 14.49 10.61 -6.38
N HIS A 114 15.33 10.78 -7.39
CA HIS A 114 14.95 11.42 -8.65
C HIS A 114 14.13 10.49 -9.56
N MET A 115 14.67 9.29 -9.83
CA MET A 115 14.12 8.33 -10.77
C MET A 115 13.06 7.40 -10.15
N LYS A 116 12.97 7.36 -8.81
CA LYS A 116 12.08 6.46 -8.04
C LYS A 116 12.32 4.98 -8.34
N THR A 117 13.54 4.62 -8.72
CA THR A 117 14.00 3.25 -8.96
C THR A 117 15.45 3.12 -8.52
N SER A 118 15.83 1.94 -8.00
CA SER A 118 17.22 1.66 -7.63
C SER A 118 18.05 1.30 -8.87
N LEU A 119 19.34 1.65 -8.88
CA LEU A 119 20.31 1.15 -9.87
C LEU A 119 20.71 -0.30 -9.56
N HIS A 120 20.87 -0.59 -8.28
CA HIS A 120 21.21 -1.90 -7.74
C HIS A 120 20.13 -2.31 -6.73
N SER A 121 20.53 -2.74 -5.53
CA SER A 121 19.59 -3.02 -4.46
C SER A 121 18.96 -1.74 -3.91
N PRO A 122 17.66 -1.74 -3.57
CA PRO A 122 17.05 -0.66 -2.80
C PRO A 122 17.46 -0.69 -1.31
N PHE A 123 18.23 -1.69 -0.88
CA PHE A 123 18.66 -1.89 0.50
C PHE A 123 20.17 -1.63 0.66
N PHE A 124 20.49 -0.54 1.33
CA PHE A 124 21.85 -0.08 1.57
C PHE A 124 22.39 -0.71 2.85
N TYR A 125 23.56 -1.35 2.73
CA TYR A 125 24.21 -2.01 3.87
C TYR A 125 24.50 -1.04 5.02
N LYS A 126 24.97 0.18 4.74
CA LYS A 126 25.27 1.15 5.82
C LYS A 126 24.03 1.73 6.47
N LEU A 127 22.95 1.90 5.72
CA LEU A 127 21.69 2.42 6.26
C LEU A 127 20.96 1.34 7.08
N GLN A 128 21.11 0.06 6.71
CA GLN A 128 20.30 -1.05 7.23
C GLN A 128 18.80 -0.71 7.14
N ASN A 129 18.39 -0.12 6.02
CA ASN A 129 17.02 0.35 5.81
C ASN A 129 16.04 -0.80 5.63
N ASP A 130 14.86 -0.75 6.23
CA ASP A 130 13.80 -1.74 6.03
C ASP A 130 12.83 -1.32 4.92
N PHE A 131 12.74 -0.03 4.65
CA PHE A 131 11.78 0.56 3.71
C PHE A 131 12.39 1.65 2.83
N VAL A 132 11.88 1.74 1.61
CA VAL A 132 11.97 2.97 0.80
C VAL A 132 10.57 3.31 0.35
N PHE A 133 10.09 4.50 0.66
CA PHE A 133 8.70 4.88 0.47
C PHE A 133 8.59 6.05 -0.51
N PHE A 134 7.74 5.87 -1.52
CA PHE A 134 7.36 6.90 -2.47
C PHE A 134 5.83 7.03 -2.49
N GLU A 135 5.31 8.24 -2.28
CA GLU A 135 3.93 8.62 -2.59
C GLU A 135 3.95 9.65 -3.72
N PHE A 136 3.28 9.33 -4.82
CA PHE A 136 3.20 10.17 -6.01
C PHE A 136 2.03 11.15 -5.91
N VAL A 137 2.03 12.17 -6.77
CA VAL A 137 0.98 13.20 -6.81
C VAL A 137 -0.42 12.62 -7.07
N ASP A 138 -0.53 11.49 -7.77
CA ASP A 138 -1.81 10.81 -8.01
C ASP A 138 -2.20 9.79 -6.91
N HIS A 139 -1.58 9.90 -5.74
CA HIS A 139 -1.79 9.06 -4.55
C HIS A 139 -1.48 7.58 -4.73
N MET A 140 -0.80 7.23 -5.82
CA MET A 140 -0.14 5.94 -5.95
C MET A 140 1.04 5.89 -4.97
N THR A 141 1.27 4.73 -4.36
CA THR A 141 2.45 4.50 -3.53
C THR A 141 3.33 3.43 -4.15
N ARG A 142 4.64 3.62 -4.10
CA ARG A 142 5.63 2.58 -4.34
C ARG A 142 6.45 2.41 -3.08
N VAL A 143 6.44 1.21 -2.52
CA VAL A 143 7.18 0.92 -1.30
C VAL A 143 8.06 -0.31 -1.52
N TYR A 144 9.34 -0.16 -1.22
CA TYR A 144 10.31 -1.25 -1.19
C TYR A 144 10.33 -1.83 0.22
N TYR A 145 10.22 -3.15 0.35
CA TYR A 145 10.15 -3.84 1.63
C TYR A 145 11.31 -4.81 1.79
N ARG A 146 12.12 -4.65 2.84
CA ARG A 146 13.13 -5.66 3.19
C ARG A 146 12.46 -7.00 3.50
N TYR A 147 11.30 -6.93 4.16
CA TYR A 147 10.46 -8.07 4.51
C TYR A 147 9.07 -7.87 3.90
N ILE A 148 8.75 -8.58 2.82
CA ILE A 148 7.47 -8.45 2.11
C ILE A 148 6.25 -8.79 2.99
N ASP A 149 6.44 -9.52 4.09
CA ASP A 149 5.40 -9.81 5.09
C ASP A 149 4.81 -8.55 5.74
N GLU A 150 5.58 -7.45 5.78
CA GLU A 150 5.08 -6.13 6.16
C GLU A 150 3.92 -5.70 5.26
N PHE A 151 4.06 -5.88 3.94
CA PHE A 151 3.04 -5.52 2.96
C PHE A 151 1.76 -6.32 3.15
N TYR A 152 1.85 -7.64 3.29
CA TYR A 152 0.65 -8.48 3.45
C TYR A 152 -0.17 -8.09 4.68
N ARG A 153 0.49 -7.69 5.77
CA ARG A 153 -0.21 -7.17 6.96
C ARG A 153 -0.85 -5.80 6.73
N ILE A 154 -0.17 -4.88 6.04
CA ILE A 154 -0.74 -3.58 5.68
C ILE A 154 -1.99 -3.78 4.80
N LEU A 155 -1.90 -4.64 3.79
CA LEU A 155 -3.02 -4.95 2.90
C LEU A 155 -4.19 -5.59 3.68
N ALA A 156 -3.90 -6.56 4.55
CA ALA A 156 -4.90 -7.19 5.39
C ALA A 156 -5.63 -6.20 6.29
N ASP A 157 -4.87 -5.32 6.96
CA ASP A 157 -5.41 -4.28 7.83
C ASP A 157 -6.25 -3.26 7.05
N LYS A 158 -5.83 -2.89 5.83
CA LYS A 158 -6.60 -2.01 4.95
C LYS A 158 -7.92 -2.66 4.53
N ILE A 159 -7.89 -3.88 3.99
CA ILE A 159 -9.11 -4.60 3.54
C ILE A 159 -10.09 -4.79 4.71
N THR A 160 -9.57 -5.16 5.88
CA THR A 160 -10.37 -5.31 7.11
C THR A 160 -11.09 -4.00 7.45
N ARG A 161 -10.40 -2.85 7.38
CA ARG A 161 -11.00 -1.53 7.62
C ARG A 161 -12.08 -1.19 6.60
N VAL A 162 -11.83 -1.42 5.31
CA VAL A 162 -12.82 -1.17 4.26
C VAL A 162 -14.09 -2.00 4.49
N ILE A 163 -13.95 -3.28 4.83
CA ILE A 163 -15.10 -4.13 5.15
C ILE A 163 -15.79 -3.73 6.45
N LEU A 164 -15.06 -3.33 7.48
CA LEU A 164 -15.65 -2.80 8.72
C LEU A 164 -16.54 -1.58 8.43
N GLU A 165 -16.09 -0.68 7.57
CA GLU A 165 -16.87 0.48 7.14
C GLU A 165 -18.09 0.05 6.32
N LYS A 166 -17.93 -0.75 5.25
CA LYS A 166 -19.05 -1.20 4.39
C LYS A 166 -20.09 -2.04 5.16
N VAL A 167 -19.68 -2.81 6.18
CA VAL A 167 -20.60 -3.58 7.06
C VAL A 167 -21.44 -2.66 7.96
N ASN A 168 -20.89 -1.51 8.35
CA ASN A 168 -21.53 -0.58 9.30
C ASN A 168 -22.12 0.68 8.64
N ASP A 169 -21.87 0.92 7.36
CA ASP A 169 -22.31 2.08 6.57
C ASP A 169 -23.84 2.34 6.64
N ARG A 170 -24.64 1.27 6.65
CA ARG A 170 -26.12 1.36 6.67
C ARG A 170 -26.75 1.38 8.06
N LYS A 171 -25.98 1.51 9.14
CA LYS A 171 -26.54 1.52 10.50
C LYS A 171 -26.86 2.94 10.96
N THR A 172 -28.12 3.14 11.35
CA THR A 172 -28.52 4.29 12.16
C THR A 172 -27.65 4.37 13.42
N PHE A 173 -27.24 5.58 13.80
CA PHE A 173 -26.33 5.94 14.90
C PHE A 173 -26.58 5.27 16.27
N PHE A 174 -27.68 4.53 16.45
CA PHE A 174 -28.07 3.87 17.69
C PHE A 174 -27.81 2.35 17.75
N LYS A 175 -27.32 1.72 16.67
CA LYS A 175 -26.99 0.27 16.68
C LYS A 175 -25.50 0.06 16.94
N ARG A 176 -25.16 -0.87 17.85
CA ARG A 176 -23.77 -1.32 18.05
C ARG A 176 -23.16 -1.79 16.72
N GLY A 177 -21.93 -1.36 16.45
CA GLY A 177 -21.16 -1.79 15.29
C GLY A 177 -21.00 -3.31 15.26
N ILE A 178 -21.04 -3.91 14.06
CA ILE A 178 -20.64 -5.31 13.88
C ILE A 178 -19.12 -5.27 13.77
N PRO A 179 -18.39 -5.96 14.66
CA PRO A 179 -16.95 -6.10 14.51
C PRO A 179 -16.64 -6.97 13.29
N VAL A 180 -15.51 -6.69 12.66
CA VAL A 180 -14.96 -7.48 11.56
C VAL A 180 -13.67 -8.13 12.04
N GLU A 181 -13.57 -9.45 11.87
CA GLU A 181 -12.36 -10.19 12.23
C GLU A 181 -11.22 -9.77 11.31
N LYS A 182 -10.00 -9.67 11.84
CA LYS A 182 -8.85 -9.27 11.04
C LYS A 182 -8.59 -10.31 9.96
N LEU A 183 -8.41 -9.84 8.72
CA LEU A 183 -7.94 -10.68 7.62
C LEU A 183 -6.53 -11.18 7.95
N ASP A 184 -6.29 -12.48 7.79
CA ASP A 184 -4.97 -13.05 7.97
C ASP A 184 -4.08 -12.71 6.78
N GLY A 185 -2.85 -12.27 7.05
CA GLY A 185 -1.85 -12.01 6.02
C GLY A 185 -1.44 -13.29 5.29
N GLU A 186 -1.52 -14.47 5.94
CA GLU A 186 -1.24 -15.76 5.30
C GLU A 186 -2.21 -16.04 4.14
N LEU A 187 -3.49 -15.69 4.27
CA LEU A 187 -4.45 -15.84 3.18
C LEU A 187 -4.08 -14.96 1.97
N LEU A 188 -3.50 -13.79 2.21
CA LEU A 188 -3.02 -12.91 1.14
C LEU A 188 -1.70 -13.39 0.52
N LYS A 189 -0.89 -14.16 1.25
CA LYS A 189 0.32 -14.81 0.70
C LYS A 189 -0.04 -15.86 -0.34
N GLU A 190 -1.15 -16.58 -0.17
CA GLU A 190 -1.68 -17.51 -1.19
C GLU A 190 -1.99 -16.79 -2.51
N MET A 191 -2.34 -15.50 -2.45
CA MET A 191 -2.61 -14.65 -3.61
C MET A 191 -1.35 -14.08 -4.26
N LYS A 192 -0.15 -14.41 -3.77
CA LYS A 192 1.10 -13.85 -4.31
C LYS A 192 1.22 -13.94 -5.84
N PRO A 193 0.93 -15.08 -6.50
CA PRO A 193 1.05 -15.18 -7.96
C PRO A 193 0.18 -14.15 -8.68
N ILE A 194 -1.06 -13.96 -8.25
CA ILE A 194 -1.97 -13.01 -8.90
C ILE A 194 -1.64 -11.55 -8.55
N LEU A 195 -1.10 -11.27 -7.36
CA LEU A 195 -0.63 -9.93 -6.99
C LEU A 195 0.60 -9.48 -7.81
N GLN A 196 1.36 -10.41 -8.38
CA GLN A 196 2.45 -10.11 -9.31
C GLN A 196 1.95 -9.68 -10.69
N GLU A 197 0.75 -10.12 -11.09
CA GLU A 197 0.13 -9.75 -12.36
C GLU A 197 -0.63 -8.42 -12.28
N GLY A 198 -0.60 -7.71 -11.16
CA GLY A 198 -1.30 -6.43 -11.01
C GLY A 198 -2.83 -6.59 -10.94
N VAL A 199 -3.39 -6.46 -9.75
CA VAL A 199 -4.82 -6.72 -9.50
C VAL A 199 -5.52 -5.55 -8.83
N VAL A 200 -6.85 -5.53 -8.97
CA VAL A 200 -7.75 -4.60 -8.28
C VAL A 200 -8.70 -5.39 -7.40
N PHE A 201 -8.64 -5.16 -6.08
CA PHE A 201 -9.72 -5.49 -5.15
C PHE A 201 -10.83 -4.45 -5.33
N CYS A 202 -11.99 -4.91 -5.78
CA CYS A 202 -13.07 -4.06 -6.24
C CYS A 202 -14.21 -4.05 -5.21
N PHE A 203 -14.29 -2.99 -4.40
CA PHE A 203 -15.26 -2.88 -3.31
C PHE A 203 -16.57 -2.22 -3.74
N ASP A 204 -16.59 -1.54 -4.88
CA ASP A 204 -17.79 -0.93 -5.47
C ASP A 204 -18.67 -1.93 -6.24
N GLN A 205 -18.09 -3.01 -6.80
CA GLN A 205 -18.82 -4.16 -7.37
C GLN A 205 -19.00 -5.31 -6.36
N MET A 206 -18.77 -5.06 -5.08
CA MET A 206 -18.93 -6.06 -4.02
C MET A 206 -20.39 -6.54 -3.93
N ASP A 207 -20.58 -7.85 -4.02
CA ASP A 207 -21.90 -8.48 -3.87
C ASP A 207 -22.14 -8.96 -2.44
N ILE A 208 -23.39 -8.84 -1.96
CA ILE A 208 -23.77 -9.26 -0.61
C ILE A 208 -24.77 -10.41 -0.70
N LYS A 209 -24.28 -11.63 -0.48
CA LYS A 209 -25.09 -12.85 -0.48
C LYS A 209 -25.38 -13.29 0.95
N GLY A 210 -26.53 -12.86 1.48
CA GLY A 210 -26.97 -13.18 2.84
C GLY A 210 -26.09 -12.53 3.91
N LYS A 211 -25.09 -13.27 4.42
CA LYS A 211 -24.12 -12.80 5.44
C LYS A 211 -22.69 -12.69 4.91
N GLU A 212 -22.51 -12.93 3.62
CA GLU A 212 -21.22 -12.92 2.96
C GLU A 212 -21.05 -11.68 2.10
N TYR A 213 -19.88 -11.05 2.24
CA TYR A 213 -19.43 -9.90 1.44
C TYR A 213 -18.40 -10.44 0.45
N HIS A 214 -18.74 -10.43 -0.84
CA HIS A 214 -17.95 -11.01 -1.93
C HIS A 214 -17.22 -9.87 -2.65
N ILE A 215 -15.91 -9.75 -2.43
CA ILE A 215 -15.06 -8.73 -3.04
C ILE A 215 -14.42 -9.33 -4.31
N PRO A 216 -14.87 -8.93 -5.53
CA PRO A 216 -14.22 -9.37 -6.76
C PRO A 216 -12.79 -8.82 -6.89
N ILE A 217 -11.92 -9.64 -7.47
CA ILE A 217 -10.52 -9.30 -7.76
C ILE A 217 -10.30 -9.44 -9.26
N HIS A 218 -9.96 -8.34 -9.91
CA HIS A 218 -9.72 -8.26 -11.35
C HIS A 218 -8.23 -8.18 -11.66
N VAL A 219 -7.75 -8.87 -12.70
CA VAL A 219 -6.41 -8.64 -13.24
C VAL A 219 -6.45 -7.41 -14.14
N VAL A 220 -5.52 -6.48 -13.92
CA VAL A 220 -5.36 -5.28 -14.73
C VAL A 220 -3.95 -5.11 -15.28
N GLU A 221 -2.99 -5.98 -14.91
CA GLU A 221 -1.61 -5.91 -15.37
C GLU A 221 -0.97 -4.54 -15.08
N ASP A 222 -0.18 -4.05 -16.03
CA ASP A 222 0.44 -2.74 -15.99
C ASP A 222 -0.50 -1.61 -16.45
N SER A 223 -1.77 -1.92 -16.74
CA SER A 223 -2.73 -0.96 -17.28
C SER A 223 -3.33 -0.05 -16.19
N LEU A 224 -2.47 0.72 -15.50
CA LEU A 224 -2.85 1.64 -14.42
C LEU A 224 -3.94 2.64 -14.81
N TRP A 225 -4.02 3.02 -16.09
CA TRP A 225 -5.08 3.89 -16.60
C TRP A 225 -6.48 3.30 -16.40
N LYS A 226 -6.63 1.97 -16.36
CA LYS A 226 -7.91 1.29 -16.08
C LYS A 226 -8.44 1.63 -14.70
N THR A 227 -7.57 1.89 -13.72
CA THR A 227 -7.94 2.33 -12.36
C THR A 227 -8.44 3.78 -12.31
N LYS A 228 -8.09 4.61 -13.29
CA LYS A 228 -8.49 6.03 -13.36
C LYS A 228 -9.87 6.21 -13.98
N ASN A 229 -10.21 5.36 -14.95
CA ASN A 229 -11.47 5.43 -15.70
C ASN A 229 -12.48 4.34 -15.33
N PHE A 230 -12.25 3.60 -14.24
CA PHE A 230 -13.07 2.46 -13.82
C PHE A 230 -13.19 1.35 -14.87
N ALA A 231 -12.29 1.30 -15.87
CA ALA A 231 -12.32 0.30 -16.93
C ALA A 231 -12.02 -1.11 -16.39
N TYR A 232 -11.37 -1.21 -15.22
CA TYR A 232 -11.13 -2.48 -14.51
C TYR A 232 -12.42 -3.28 -14.25
N ARG A 233 -13.57 -2.61 -14.15
CA ARG A 233 -14.88 -3.23 -13.92
C ARG A 233 -15.32 -4.19 -15.03
N ASN A 234 -14.70 -4.09 -16.20
CA ASN A 234 -14.97 -4.94 -17.36
C ASN A 234 -13.91 -6.05 -17.54
N GLU A 235 -12.87 -6.06 -16.70
CA GLU A 235 -11.82 -7.08 -16.77
C GLU A 235 -12.28 -8.38 -16.10
N PRO A 236 -11.72 -9.54 -16.48
CA PRO A 236 -12.05 -10.82 -15.85
C PRO A 236 -11.85 -10.81 -14.34
N VAL A 237 -12.78 -11.41 -13.61
CA VAL A 237 -12.63 -11.72 -12.19
C VAL A 237 -11.88 -13.03 -12.08
N ILE A 238 -10.71 -13.02 -11.44
CA ILE A 238 -9.86 -14.22 -11.27
C ILE A 238 -9.94 -14.82 -9.87
N ALA A 239 -10.42 -14.04 -8.90
CA ALA A 239 -10.60 -14.46 -7.53
C ALA A 239 -11.69 -13.62 -6.86
N ILE A 240 -12.29 -14.17 -5.81
CA ILE A 240 -13.22 -13.47 -4.94
C ILE A 240 -12.75 -13.66 -3.49
N LEU A 241 -12.50 -12.56 -2.80
CA LEU A 241 -12.24 -12.57 -1.37
C LEU A 241 -13.57 -12.41 -0.62
N ILE A 242 -13.89 -13.38 0.25
CA ILE A 242 -15.19 -13.46 0.89
C ILE A 242 -15.05 -13.29 2.40
N TYR A 243 -15.79 -12.34 2.97
CA TYR A 243 -15.96 -12.21 4.42
C TYR A 243 -17.35 -12.65 4.87
N ASN A 244 -17.43 -13.61 5.79
CA ASN A 244 -18.70 -14.05 6.38
C ASN A 244 -18.93 -13.41 7.75
N THR A 245 -19.90 -12.51 7.87
CA THR A 245 -20.21 -11.79 9.12
C THR A 245 -20.78 -12.67 10.24
N ALA A 246 -21.40 -13.80 9.91
CA ALA A 246 -21.96 -14.72 10.90
C ALA A 246 -20.87 -15.63 11.49
N LYS A 247 -20.00 -16.16 10.63
CA LYS A 247 -18.87 -17.03 11.03
C LYS A 247 -17.65 -16.25 11.49
N ARG A 248 -17.55 -14.96 11.10
CA ARG A 248 -16.37 -14.10 11.30
C ARG A 248 -15.10 -14.68 10.70
N THR A 249 -15.21 -15.21 9.49
CA THR A 249 -14.11 -15.87 8.78
C THR A 249 -13.93 -15.26 7.40
N TRP A 250 -12.67 -15.21 6.97
CA TRP A 250 -12.28 -14.91 5.60
C TRP A 250 -12.03 -16.19 4.83
N ARG A 251 -12.28 -16.17 3.52
CA ARG A 251 -11.84 -17.21 2.58
C ARG A 251 -11.59 -16.61 1.22
N LEU A 252 -10.70 -17.23 0.47
CA LEU A 252 -10.43 -16.93 -0.93
C LEU A 252 -11.13 -17.98 -1.80
N MET A 253 -11.72 -17.56 -2.91
CA MET A 253 -12.27 -18.43 -3.95
C MET A 253 -11.60 -18.04 -5.27
N GLN A 254 -10.95 -18.99 -5.95
CA GLN A 254 -10.19 -18.73 -7.18
C GLN A 254 -10.96 -19.18 -8.43
N GLU A 255 -10.44 -18.85 -9.62
CA GLU A 255 -11.12 -19.09 -10.91
C GLU A 255 -11.55 -20.53 -11.14
N ASP A 256 -10.70 -21.49 -10.78
CA ASP A 256 -10.99 -22.92 -10.89
C ASP A 256 -12.19 -23.36 -10.02
N GLU A 257 -12.53 -22.59 -8.99
CA GLU A 257 -13.63 -22.85 -8.06
C GLU A 257 -14.93 -22.12 -8.41
N PHE A 258 -14.92 -21.20 -9.40
CA PHE A 258 -16.14 -20.48 -9.81
C PHE A 258 -17.20 -21.42 -10.38
N GLY A 259 -16.80 -22.62 -10.83
CA GLY A 259 -17.62 -23.47 -11.67
C GLY A 259 -17.84 -22.79 -13.03
N PHE A 260 -18.02 -23.58 -14.08
CA PHE A 260 -18.46 -23.05 -15.38
C PHE A 260 -19.88 -22.48 -15.26
N ALA A 261 -20.00 -21.25 -14.75
CA ALA A 261 -21.16 -20.42 -14.91
C ALA A 261 -20.82 -19.43 -16.03
N GLU A 262 -21.21 -19.81 -17.25
CA GLU A 262 -21.26 -18.91 -18.41
C GLU A 262 -21.91 -17.58 -17.99
N LEU A 263 -21.10 -16.53 -17.84
CA LEU A 263 -21.62 -15.17 -17.86
C LEU A 263 -21.99 -14.85 -19.31
N PRO A 264 -23.21 -14.36 -19.56
CA PRO A 264 -23.67 -14.13 -20.93
C PRO A 264 -22.77 -13.09 -21.59
N ARG A 265 -22.13 -13.49 -22.69
CA ARG A 265 -21.53 -12.52 -23.62
C ARG A 265 -22.66 -11.62 -24.10
N GLN A 266 -22.66 -10.37 -23.68
CA GLN A 266 -23.51 -9.36 -24.28
C GLN A 266 -23.05 -9.20 -25.74
N ALA A 267 -23.97 -9.48 -26.66
CA ALA A 267 -23.87 -9.20 -28.08
C ALA A 267 -24.13 -7.71 -28.36
#